data_AF-A0A447JCI7-F1
#
_entry.id   AF-A0A447JCI7-F1
#
_cell.length_a   1.000
_cell.length_b   1.000
_cell.length_c   1.000
_cell.angle_alpha   90.00
_cell.angle_beta   90.00
_cell.angle_gamma   90.00
#
_symmetry.space_group_name_H-M   'P 1'
#
loop_
_entity.id
_entity.type
_entity.pdbx_description
1 polymer ?
#
loop_
_entity_poly.entity_id
_entity_poly.type
_entity_poly.pdbx_seq_one_letter_code
_entity_poly.pdbx_strand_id
1 'polypeptide(L)'
;MSFFLLFPREIGLSLYDAVIKACGKAGFEPKIGQLVPQISSVINLVSAEMGVSMVPDSMRQVNVKGVVYRPVADQMPSQSWLWHTGAAIHRQR
;
A
#
# COMPACT_ATOMS: atom_id res chain seq x y z
N MET A 1 15.69 -3.80 -15.76
CA MET A 1 14.71 -2.69 -15.74
C MET A 1 13.58 -3.13 -14.81
N SER A 2 13.38 -2.50 -13.65
CA SER A 2 12.33 -2.91 -12.71
C SER A 2 11.05 -2.12 -12.96
N PHE A 3 9.91 -2.81 -13.07
CA PHE A 3 8.59 -2.21 -13.24
C PHE A 3 7.85 -2.13 -11.90
N PHE A 4 6.97 -1.14 -11.78
CA PHE A 4 6.04 -1.01 -10.66
C PHE A 4 4.76 -1.80 -10.97
N LEU A 5 4.45 -2.74 -10.09
CA LEU A 5 3.19 -3.47 -10.04
C LEU A 5 2.19 -2.63 -9.25
N LEU A 6 1.24 -2.03 -9.95
CA LEU A 6 0.24 -1.12 -9.39
C LEU A 6 -1.15 -1.64 -9.73
N PHE A 7 -2.13 -1.39 -8.88
CA PHE A 7 -3.54 -1.74 -9.14
C PHE A 7 -4.25 -0.57 -9.83
N PRO A 8 -5.37 -0.81 -10.54
CA PRO A 8 -6.19 0.26 -11.08
C PRO A 8 -6.60 1.25 -9.98
N ARG A 9 -6.61 2.55 -10.31
CA ARG A 9 -7.01 3.63 -9.38
C ARG A 9 -8.41 3.42 -8.81
N GLU A 10 -9.31 2.80 -9.56
CA GLU A 10 -10.67 2.42 -9.16
C GLU A 10 -10.73 1.37 -8.04
N ILE A 11 -9.72 0.50 -7.90
CA ILE A 11 -9.67 -0.57 -6.89
C ILE A 11 -9.06 -0.06 -5.57
N GLY A 12 -8.15 0.92 -5.65
CA GLY A 12 -7.39 1.40 -4.50
C GLY A 12 -7.01 2.85 -4.65
N LEU A 13 -8.00 3.75 -4.69
CA LEU A 13 -7.83 5.17 -4.99
C LEU A 13 -6.80 5.85 -4.08
N SER A 14 -6.92 5.61 -2.76
CA SER A 14 -5.99 6.17 -1.77
C SER A 14 -4.58 5.62 -1.90
N LEU A 15 -4.43 4.32 -2.16
CA LEU A 15 -3.13 3.66 -2.27
C LEU A 15 -2.44 4.02 -3.59
N TYR A 16 -3.19 4.08 -4.69
CA TYR A 16 -2.69 4.49 -6.00
C TYR A 16 -2.13 5.90 -5.92
N ASP A 17 -2.92 6.86 -5.41
CA ASP A 17 -2.52 8.25 -5.29
C ASP A 17 -1.33 8.40 -4.32
N ALA A 18 -1.28 7.61 -3.24
CA ALA A 18 -0.13 7.58 -2.32
C ALA A 18 1.16 7.10 -3.02
N VAL A 19 1.09 6.07 -3.85
CA VAL A 19 2.24 5.55 -4.61
C VAL A 19 2.76 6.58 -5.60
N ILE A 20 1.87 7.16 -6.41
CA ILE A 20 2.26 8.19 -7.39
C ILE A 20 2.89 9.39 -6.67
N LYS A 21 2.28 9.86 -5.58
CA LYS A 21 2.79 10.97 -4.78
C LYS A 21 4.16 10.66 -4.16
N ALA A 22 4.36 9.44 -3.64
CA ALA A 22 5.61 9.03 -3.04
C ALA A 22 6.75 8.97 -4.07
N CYS A 23 6.50 8.40 -5.26
CA CYS A 23 7.48 8.40 -6.35
C CYS A 23 7.80 9.83 -6.80
N GLY A 24 6.78 10.67 -6.97
CA GLY A 24 6.96 12.08 -7.36
C GLY A 24 7.78 12.88 -6.34
N LYS A 25 7.55 12.68 -5.03
CA LYS A 25 8.38 13.26 -3.96
C LYS A 25 9.84 12.80 -4.03
N ALA A 26 10.08 11.58 -4.47
CA ALA A 26 11.42 11.03 -4.66
C ALA A 26 12.06 11.44 -6.00
N GLY A 27 11.38 12.25 -6.81
CA GLY A 27 11.92 12.80 -8.06
C GLY A 27 11.84 11.86 -9.26
N PHE A 28 11.00 10.83 -9.21
CA PHE A 28 10.81 9.91 -10.34
C PHE A 28 9.36 9.53 -10.56
N GLU A 29 9.03 9.12 -11.79
CA GLU A 29 7.73 8.53 -12.11
C GLU A 29 7.84 7.00 -12.16
N PRO A 30 6.89 6.25 -11.55
CA PRO A 30 6.95 4.80 -11.58
C PRO A 30 6.68 4.30 -13.00
N LYS A 31 7.56 3.42 -13.50
CA LYS A 31 7.30 2.69 -14.76
C LYS A 31 6.26 1.61 -14.50
N ILE A 32 4.99 1.94 -14.74
CA ILE A 32 3.88 1.01 -14.56
C ILE A 32 3.90 0.01 -15.71
N GLY A 33 4.11 -1.27 -15.39
CA GLY A 33 4.14 -2.35 -16.38
C GLY A 33 2.74 -2.85 -16.72
N GLN A 34 2.20 -3.69 -15.83
CA GLN A 34 0.84 -4.21 -15.91
C GLN A 34 0.07 -3.86 -14.66
N LEU A 35 -1.22 -3.52 -14.82
CA LEU A 35 -2.09 -3.30 -13.69
C LEU A 35 -2.47 -4.63 -13.04
N VAL A 36 -2.35 -4.71 -11.73
CA VAL A 36 -2.68 -5.89 -10.95
C VAL A 36 -4.13 -5.78 -10.46
N PRO A 37 -5.02 -6.73 -10.81
CA PRO A 37 -6.45 -6.60 -10.53
C PRO A 37 -6.82 -6.78 -9.05
N GLN A 38 -5.90 -7.28 -8.21
CA GLN A 38 -6.13 -7.48 -6.79
C GLN A 38 -4.88 -7.12 -5.97
N ILE A 39 -5.05 -6.44 -4.84
CA ILE A 39 -3.92 -6.01 -4.00
C ILE A 39 -3.18 -7.23 -3.41
N SER A 40 -3.90 -8.28 -3.02
CA SER A 40 -3.29 -9.49 -2.44
C SER A 40 -2.42 -10.28 -3.42
N SER A 41 -2.74 -10.25 -4.73
CA SER A 41 -1.98 -10.99 -5.74
C SER A 41 -0.63 -10.33 -6.08
N VAL A 42 -0.44 -9.06 -5.72
CA VAL A 42 0.82 -8.35 -6.00
C VAL A 42 2.02 -9.01 -5.33
N ILE A 43 1.83 -9.59 -4.14
CA ILE A 43 2.90 -10.23 -3.38
C ILE A 43 3.44 -11.46 -4.13
N ASN A 44 2.54 -12.23 -4.76
CA ASN A 44 2.91 -13.39 -5.57
C ASN A 44 3.62 -12.99 -6.86
N LEU A 45 3.26 -11.85 -7.46
CA LEU A 45 3.95 -11.34 -8.64
C LEU A 45 5.35 -10.81 -8.29
N VAL A 46 5.49 -10.18 -7.11
CA VAL A 46 6.81 -9.77 -6.58
C VAL A 46 7.68 -11.00 -6.30
N SER A 47 7.13 -12.06 -5.70
CA SER A 47 7.90 -13.29 -5.45
C SER A 47 8.33 -14.02 -6.73
N ALA A 48 7.57 -13.84 -7.82
CA ALA A 48 7.90 -14.30 -9.16
C ALA A 48 8.84 -13.35 -9.93
N GLU A 49 9.46 -12.37 -9.25
CA GLU A 49 10.43 -11.42 -9.82
C GLU A 49 9.87 -10.53 -10.94
N MET A 50 8.54 -10.38 -11.03
CA MET A 50 7.87 -9.61 -12.09
C MET A 50 7.99 -8.09 -11.88
N GLY A 51 8.40 -7.63 -10.69
CA GLY A 51 8.57 -6.22 -10.38
C GLY A 51 8.55 -5.91 -8.88
N VAL A 52 8.28 -4.65 -8.57
CA VAL A 52 8.18 -4.14 -7.19
C VAL A 52 6.82 -3.47 -6.96
N SER A 53 6.37 -3.40 -5.72
CA SER A 53 5.12 -2.71 -5.36
C SER A 53 5.23 -2.01 -4.01
N MET A 54 4.37 -1.02 -3.82
CA MET A 54 4.12 -0.39 -2.52
C MET A 54 2.78 -0.90 -1.98
N VAL A 55 2.79 -1.41 -0.76
CA VAL A 55 1.63 -2.01 -0.11
C VAL A 55 1.42 -1.38 1.28
N PRO A 56 0.19 -1.41 1.83
CA PRO A 56 -0.05 -1.02 3.21
C PRO A 56 0.76 -1.88 4.19
N ASP A 57 1.12 -1.33 5.36
CA ASP A 57 1.91 -2.04 6.37
C ASP A 57 1.23 -3.34 6.86
N SER A 58 -0.11 -3.38 6.85
CA SER A 58 -0.88 -4.59 7.18
C SER A 58 -0.54 -5.80 6.31
N MET A 59 -0.09 -5.60 5.06
CA MET A 59 0.30 -6.68 4.15
C MET A 59 1.60 -7.37 4.56
N ARG A 60 2.39 -6.81 5.50
CA ARG A 60 3.60 -7.46 6.03
C ARG A 60 3.31 -8.74 6.79
N GLN A 61 2.05 -8.95 7.20
CA GLN A 61 1.61 -10.21 7.81
C GLN A 61 1.61 -11.38 6.82
N VAL A 62 1.56 -11.09 5.52
CA VAL A 62 1.65 -12.09 4.46
C VAL A 62 3.13 -12.41 4.22
N ASN A 63 3.55 -13.63 4.54
CA ASN A 63 4.92 -14.08 4.34
C ASN A 63 5.01 -15.00 3.12
N VAL A 64 5.59 -14.51 2.03
CA VAL A 64 5.85 -15.27 0.81
C VAL A 64 7.36 -15.35 0.60
N LYS A 65 7.86 -16.58 0.37
CA LYS A 65 9.29 -16.81 0.11
C LYS A 65 9.75 -15.96 -1.08
N GLY A 66 10.89 -15.29 -0.91
CA GLY A 66 11.47 -14.41 -1.93
C GLY A 66 10.98 -12.96 -1.86
N VAL A 67 10.06 -12.61 -0.97
CA VAL A 67 9.60 -11.23 -0.77
C VAL A 67 10.30 -10.59 0.42
N VAL A 68 10.79 -9.37 0.23
CA VAL A 68 11.39 -8.55 1.30
C VAL A 68 10.64 -7.23 1.38
N TYR A 69 10.01 -6.96 2.53
CA TYR A 69 9.35 -5.69 2.81
C TYR A 69 10.35 -4.67 3.34
N ARG A 70 10.39 -3.47 2.73
CA ARG A 70 11.20 -2.35 3.20
C ARG A 70 10.30 -1.15 3.52
N PRO A 71 10.46 -0.49 4.67
CA PRO A 71 9.74 0.74 4.96
C PRO A 71 10.16 1.82 3.97
N VAL A 72 9.19 2.58 3.46
CA VAL A 72 9.48 3.80 2.71
C VAL A 72 9.62 4.92 3.72
N ALA A 73 10.80 5.56 3.76
CA ALA A 73 11.02 6.71 4.61
C ALA A 73 9.96 7.79 4.31
N ASP A 74 9.42 8.42 5.35
CA ASP A 74 8.57 9.61 5.25
C ASP A 74 7.08 9.38 4.87
N GLN A 75 6.56 8.17 5.05
CA GLN A 75 5.11 7.89 4.95
C GLN A 75 4.54 7.50 6.32
N MET A 76 4.19 8.51 7.14
CA MET A 76 3.27 8.29 8.27
C MET A 76 1.92 7.82 7.71
N PRO A 77 1.27 6.81 8.32
CA PRO A 77 -0.10 6.46 7.97
C PRO A 77 -1.03 7.60 8.41
N SER A 78 -1.29 8.55 7.53
CA SER A 78 -2.35 9.52 7.73
C SER A 78 -3.68 8.85 7.42
N GLN A 79 -4.14 7.89 8.22
CA GLN A 79 -5.54 7.46 8.33
C GLN A 79 -5.67 6.35 9.40
N SER A 80 -5.81 6.73 10.67
CA SER A 80 -6.63 5.97 11.64
C SER A 80 -6.86 6.75 12.94
N TRP A 81 -7.83 7.66 12.92
CA TRP A 81 -8.69 7.83 14.09
C TRP A 81 -9.98 7.07 13.82
N LEU A 82 -10.00 5.77 14.16
CA LEU A 82 -11.25 5.03 14.25
C LEU A 82 -11.83 5.30 15.64
N TRP A 83 -12.79 6.24 15.73
CA TRP A 83 -13.72 6.27 16.85
C TRP A 83 -14.89 5.32 16.55
N HIS A 84 -15.21 4.41 17.47
CA HIS A 84 -16.56 3.88 17.57
C HIS A 84 -17.32 4.79 18.53
N THR A 85 -18.05 5.77 17.99
CA THR A 85 -18.96 6.59 18.79
C THR A 85 -20.12 5.71 19.24
N GLY A 86 -20.00 5.15 20.45
CA GLY A 86 -21.01 4.27 21.06
C GLY A 86 -20.59 3.65 22.39
N ALA A 87 -19.34 3.81 22.84
CA ALA A 87 -18.98 3.54 24.22
C ALA A 87 -19.62 4.62 25.13
N ALA A 88 -20.69 4.21 25.80
CA ALA A 88 -21.51 4.87 26.82
C ALA A 88 -21.06 6.25 27.33
N ILE A 89 -21.96 7.23 27.16
CA ILE A 89 -21.98 8.44 27.98
C ILE A 89 -22.37 8.02 29.41
N HIS A 90 -21.38 7.83 30.28
CA HIS A 90 -21.64 7.85 31.71
C HIS A 90 -21.98 9.29 32.11
N ARG A 91 -23.29 9.54 32.23
CA ARG A 91 -23.81 10.68 32.98
C ARG A 91 -23.47 10.43 34.46
N GLN A 92 -22.56 11.22 35.03
CA GLN A 92 -22.46 11.39 36.47
C GLN A 92 -23.12 12.73 36.84
N ARG A 93 -24.36 12.62 37.33
CA ARG A 93 -24.83 13.29 38.53
C ARG A 93 -25.67 12.28 39.31
#